data_AF-A0A177HBJ8-F1
#
_entry.id   AF-A0A177HBJ8-F1
#
_cell.length_a   1.000
_cell.length_b   1.000
_cell.length_c   1.000
_cell.angle_alpha   90.00
_cell.angle_beta   90.00
_cell.angle_gamma   90.00
#
_symmetry.space_group_name_H-M   'P 1'
#
loop_
_entity.id
_entity.type
_entity.pdbx_description
1 polymer ?
#
loop_
_entity_poly.entity_id
_entity_poly.type
_entity_poly.pdbx_seq_one_letter_code
_entity_poly.pdbx_strand_id
1 'polypeptide(L)'
;MSNKIHFKKNVTYDWIRYKDGYWIPHRKRVYLYWFKYLQHAEKSSEYEVDWSKYEGWSGGNSILDLKFDEWWGGHWVELFGTKDRTETPRFSISTKQPKTEALRLSLLCWERRNAPVWGRRGNALSIAKQVYEYELGISGEKQPRYGDDEFTAGSMNPETFSVYDGDNGYIPDPQRLQSIVSRYLKNAKRYLRNVSLGKFP
;
A
#
# COMPACT_ATOMS: atom_id res chain seq x y z
N MET A 1 28.31 -18.34 -33.50
CA MET A 1 27.29 -18.75 -32.50
C MET A 1 27.54 -17.93 -31.24
N SER A 2 26.68 -16.96 -30.94
CA SER A 2 26.86 -16.07 -29.78
C SER A 2 26.28 -16.71 -28.53
N ASN A 3 27.13 -17.08 -27.58
CA ASN A 3 26.71 -17.63 -26.30
C ASN A 3 26.09 -16.50 -25.45
N LYS A 4 24.77 -16.41 -25.46
CA LYS A 4 24.03 -15.58 -24.52
C LYS A 4 24.15 -16.21 -23.13
N ILE A 5 25.01 -15.63 -22.29
CA ILE A 5 25.09 -15.95 -20.86
C ILE A 5 23.80 -15.42 -20.23
N HIS A 6 22.85 -16.32 -19.96
CA HIS A 6 21.68 -16.00 -19.16
C HIS A 6 22.09 -15.96 -17.68
N PHE A 7 22.26 -14.75 -17.15
CA PHE A 7 22.22 -14.56 -15.70
C PHE A 7 20.83 -14.96 -15.20
N LYS A 8 20.69 -16.16 -14.64
CA LYS A 8 19.56 -16.47 -13.77
C LYS A 8 19.67 -15.55 -12.56
N LYS A 9 18.98 -14.41 -12.59
CA LYS A 9 18.65 -13.64 -11.38
C LYS A 9 17.72 -14.51 -10.53
N ASN A 10 18.28 -15.48 -9.81
CA ASN A 10 17.65 -16.01 -8.62
C ASN A 10 17.69 -14.88 -7.59
N VAL A 11 16.71 -13.97 -7.67
CA VAL A 11 16.44 -13.09 -6.54
C VAL A 11 15.88 -14.00 -5.46
N THR A 12 16.78 -14.57 -4.65
CA THR A 12 16.38 -15.15 -3.37
C THR A 12 15.74 -14.02 -2.58
N TYR A 13 14.45 -14.16 -2.30
CA TYR A 13 13.75 -13.23 -1.42
C TYR A 13 14.33 -13.43 -0.04
N ASP A 14 15.41 -12.72 0.23
CA ASP A 14 16.10 -12.85 1.49
C ASP A 14 15.30 -12.08 2.54
N TRP A 15 14.99 -12.80 3.61
CA TRP A 15 14.41 -12.24 4.81
C TRP A 15 15.26 -11.07 5.30
N ILE A 16 14.61 -10.12 5.98
CA ILE A 16 15.30 -8.94 6.49
C ILE A 16 15.67 -9.21 7.94
N ARG A 17 16.98 -9.21 8.24
CA ARG A 17 17.44 -9.21 9.63
C ARG A 17 16.96 -7.91 10.25
N TYR A 18 16.14 -8.01 11.28
CA TYR A 18 15.56 -6.87 11.96
C TYR A 18 16.17 -6.76 13.36
N LYS A 19 15.41 -6.23 14.33
CA LYS A 19 15.89 -5.98 15.69
C LYS A 19 16.03 -7.27 16.51
N ASP A 20 16.84 -7.20 17.56
CA ASP A 20 16.93 -8.20 18.64
C ASP A 20 17.19 -9.63 18.18
N GLY A 21 17.82 -9.77 17.01
CA GLY A 21 18.18 -11.04 16.44
C GLY A 21 17.03 -11.82 15.81
N TYR A 22 15.94 -11.16 15.45
CA TYR A 22 14.83 -11.73 14.68
C TYR A 22 14.87 -11.31 13.22
N TRP A 23 14.17 -12.07 12.40
CA TRP A 23 13.95 -11.81 10.98
C TRP A 23 12.49 -11.45 10.73
N ILE A 24 12.24 -10.63 9.71
CA ILE A 24 10.91 -10.41 9.15
C ILE A 24 10.93 -10.70 7.63
N PRO A 25 9.88 -11.33 7.07
CA PRO A 25 9.84 -11.66 5.65
C PRO A 25 9.83 -10.44 4.71
N HIS A 26 9.25 -9.32 5.16
CA HIS A 26 9.05 -8.13 4.33
C HIS A 26 9.45 -6.84 5.06
N ARG A 27 9.59 -5.74 4.32
CA ARG A 27 9.90 -4.42 4.90
C ARG A 27 8.78 -4.01 5.86
N LYS A 28 9.14 -3.40 7.00
CA LYS A 28 8.20 -2.85 8.02
C LYS A 28 7.01 -2.11 7.41
N ARG A 29 7.25 -1.35 6.33
CA ARG A 29 6.23 -0.56 5.62
C ARG A 29 5.08 -1.39 5.02
N VAL A 30 5.30 -2.66 4.70
CA VAL A 30 4.22 -3.55 4.24
C VAL A 30 3.23 -3.80 5.37
N TYR A 31 3.72 -4.10 6.57
CA TYR A 31 2.89 -4.30 7.76
C TYR A 31 2.20 -3.02 8.21
N LEU A 32 2.81 -1.84 8.00
CA LEU A 32 2.13 -0.55 8.18
C LEU A 32 0.87 -0.47 7.32
N TYR A 33 0.91 -0.90 6.06
CA TYR A 33 -0.27 -0.88 5.21
C TYR A 33 -1.30 -1.94 5.63
N TRP A 34 -0.87 -3.12 6.10
CA TRP A 34 -1.79 -4.09 6.70
C TRP A 34 -2.57 -3.44 7.84
N PHE A 35 -1.83 -2.86 8.80
CA PHE A 35 -2.39 -2.17 9.95
C PHE A 35 -3.36 -1.05 9.55
N LYS A 36 -2.97 -0.18 8.62
CA LYS A 36 -3.85 0.90 8.14
C LYS A 36 -5.10 0.39 7.43
N TYR A 37 -4.98 -0.63 6.59
CA TYR A 37 -6.15 -1.23 5.94
C TYR A 37 -7.09 -1.85 6.97
N LEU A 38 -6.55 -2.50 8.00
CA LEU A 38 -7.35 -3.06 9.08
C LEU A 38 -8.09 -1.98 9.87
N GLN A 39 -7.42 -0.85 10.19
CA GLN A 39 -8.08 0.32 10.80
C GLN A 39 -9.22 0.86 9.93
N HIS A 40 -9.03 0.94 8.61
CA HIS A 40 -10.08 1.42 7.69
C HIS A 40 -11.22 0.42 7.55
N ALA A 41 -10.94 -0.89 7.58
CA ALA A 41 -11.97 -1.92 7.58
C ALA A 41 -12.82 -1.84 8.85
N GLU A 42 -12.17 -1.75 10.02
CA GLU A 42 -12.85 -1.65 11.31
C GLU A 42 -13.70 -0.37 11.46
N LYS A 43 -13.24 0.77 10.92
CA LYS A 43 -14.02 2.03 10.92
C LYS A 43 -15.21 2.04 9.95
N SER A 44 -15.25 1.11 9.00
CA SER A 44 -16.17 1.15 7.87
C SER A 44 -17.42 0.33 8.16
N SER A 45 -18.60 0.89 7.89
CA SER A 45 -19.85 0.12 7.93
C SER A 45 -19.99 -0.90 6.79
N GLU A 46 -19.14 -0.82 5.75
CA GLU A 46 -19.15 -1.75 4.60
C GLU A 46 -18.35 -3.04 4.84
N TYR A 47 -17.55 -3.11 5.90
CA TYR A 47 -16.65 -4.22 6.18
C TYR A 47 -16.83 -4.69 7.62
N GLU A 48 -16.75 -5.99 7.86
CA GLU A 48 -16.81 -6.58 9.18
C GLU A 48 -15.52 -7.39 9.40
N VAL A 49 -14.70 -6.96 10.35
CA VAL A 49 -13.43 -7.61 10.64
C VAL A 49 -13.66 -8.84 11.51
N ASP A 50 -13.23 -10.00 11.01
CA ASP A 50 -13.20 -11.22 11.80
C ASP A 50 -11.99 -11.21 12.75
N TRP A 51 -12.20 -10.66 13.96
CA TRP A 51 -11.18 -10.59 14.99
C TRP A 51 -10.71 -11.96 15.49
N SER A 52 -11.45 -13.04 15.25
CA SER A 52 -10.97 -14.40 15.53
C SER A 52 -9.75 -14.77 14.69
N LYS A 53 -9.55 -14.10 13.54
CA LYS A 53 -8.36 -14.25 12.70
C LYS A 53 -7.17 -13.45 13.19
N TYR A 54 -7.33 -12.56 14.17
CA TYR A 54 -6.32 -11.62 14.63
C TYR A 54 -5.89 -11.88 16.08
N GLU A 55 -5.80 -13.15 16.45
CA GLU A 55 -5.32 -13.54 17.77
C GLU A 55 -3.92 -12.94 18.04
N GLY A 56 -3.78 -12.29 19.20
CA GLY A 56 -2.56 -11.57 19.58
C GLY A 56 -2.46 -10.13 19.06
N TRP A 57 -3.42 -9.60 18.29
CA TRP A 57 -3.38 -8.20 17.80
C TRP A 57 -4.00 -7.16 18.76
N SER A 58 -4.47 -7.58 19.93
CA SER A 58 -5.13 -6.73 20.95
C SER A 58 -6.54 -6.22 20.62
N GLY A 59 -7.16 -6.67 19.51
CA GLY A 59 -8.55 -6.38 19.15
C GLY A 59 -8.81 -5.01 18.50
N GLY A 60 -10.06 -4.75 18.11
CA GLY A 60 -10.47 -3.58 17.33
C GLY A 60 -10.23 -2.23 17.99
N ASN A 61 -10.68 -2.04 19.23
CA ASN A 61 -10.50 -0.78 19.95
C ASN A 61 -9.01 -0.37 20.03
N SER A 62 -8.14 -1.32 20.40
CA SER A 62 -6.69 -1.10 20.48
C SER A 62 -6.07 -0.68 19.14
N ILE A 63 -6.50 -1.31 18.04
CA ILE A 63 -6.02 -0.98 16.69
C ILE A 63 -6.46 0.40 16.24
N LEU A 64 -7.67 0.83 16.62
CA LEU A 64 -8.17 2.15 16.26
C LEU A 64 -7.47 3.28 17.01
N ASP A 65 -7.07 3.04 18.26
CA ASP A 65 -6.49 4.04 19.16
C ASP A 65 -4.96 4.19 19.01
N LEU A 66 -4.25 3.10 18.70
CA LEU A 66 -2.79 3.09 18.65
C LEU A 66 -2.22 3.61 17.33
N LYS A 67 -1.08 4.29 17.41
CA LYS A 67 -0.22 4.56 16.25
C LYS A 67 0.51 3.28 15.85
N PHE A 68 0.75 3.09 14.55
CA PHE A 68 1.41 1.88 14.05
C PHE A 68 2.77 1.61 14.73
N ASP A 69 3.60 2.61 14.98
CA ASP A 69 4.93 2.37 15.56
C ASP A 69 4.85 1.87 17.02
N GLU A 70 3.87 2.36 17.77
CA GLU A 70 3.58 1.93 19.14
C GLU A 70 3.03 0.50 19.16
N TRP A 71 2.00 0.25 18.35
CA TRP A 71 1.46 -1.10 18.17
C TRP A 71 2.55 -2.07 17.69
N TRP A 72 3.34 -1.69 16.68
CA TRP A 72 4.41 -2.52 16.15
C TRP A 72 5.38 -2.91 17.25
N GLY A 73 5.82 -1.95 18.09
CA GLY A 73 6.79 -2.18 19.17
C GLY A 73 6.43 -3.33 20.11
N GLY A 74 5.17 -3.46 20.49
CA GLY A 74 4.69 -4.50 21.40
C GLY A 74 4.36 -5.84 20.75
N HIS A 75 4.13 -5.88 19.43
CA HIS A 75 3.49 -7.03 18.79
C HIS A 75 4.35 -7.73 17.74
N TRP A 76 5.29 -7.02 17.10
CA TRP A 76 5.90 -7.51 15.86
C TRP A 76 6.68 -8.82 16.01
N VAL A 77 7.33 -9.02 17.15
CA VAL A 77 8.15 -10.20 17.43
C VAL A 77 7.26 -11.45 17.41
N GLU A 78 6.15 -11.42 18.15
CA GLU A 78 5.24 -12.56 18.26
C GLU A 78 4.46 -12.81 16.96
N LEU A 79 4.04 -11.74 16.28
CA LEU A 79 3.15 -11.87 15.13
C LEU A 79 3.88 -12.12 13.80
N PHE A 80 5.05 -11.51 13.61
CA PHE A 80 5.74 -11.48 12.32
C PHE A 80 7.22 -11.87 12.38
N GLY A 81 7.82 -11.86 13.56
CA GLY A 81 9.22 -12.14 13.78
C GLY A 81 9.51 -13.64 13.85
N THR A 82 10.64 -14.06 13.32
CA THR A 82 11.17 -15.43 13.52
C THR A 82 12.64 -15.40 13.91
N LYS A 83 13.10 -16.42 14.66
CA LYS A 83 14.52 -16.53 14.98
C LYS A 83 15.29 -17.19 13.83
N ASP A 84 14.64 -18.12 13.15
CA ASP A 84 15.13 -18.76 11.93
C ASP A 84 14.29 -18.33 10.71
N ARG A 85 14.95 -18.16 9.56
CA ARG A 85 14.32 -17.84 8.27
C ARG A 85 13.49 -18.99 7.71
N THR A 86 13.65 -20.21 8.23
CA THR A 86 12.85 -21.38 7.83
C THR A 86 11.52 -21.47 8.58
N GLU A 87 11.36 -20.71 9.67
CA GLU A 87 10.13 -20.66 10.44
C GLU A 87 9.05 -19.88 9.69
N THR A 88 7.79 -20.20 9.99
CA THR A 88 6.64 -19.46 9.47
C THR A 88 6.16 -18.48 10.53
N PRO A 89 6.08 -17.17 10.25
CA PRO A 89 5.51 -16.23 11.20
C PRO A 89 4.01 -16.52 11.37
N ARG A 90 3.48 -16.22 12.55
CA ARG A 90 2.05 -16.40 12.87
C ARG A 90 1.16 -15.74 11.82
N PHE A 91 1.55 -14.56 11.36
CA PHE A 91 0.90 -13.82 10.30
C PHE A 91 1.83 -13.65 9.10
N SER A 92 1.55 -14.40 8.04
CA SER A 92 2.31 -14.35 6.80
C SER A 92 1.66 -13.41 5.79
N ILE A 93 2.50 -12.71 5.03
CA ILE A 93 2.06 -11.93 3.87
C ILE A 93 1.76 -12.89 2.71
N SER A 94 0.61 -12.75 2.04
CA SER A 94 0.16 -13.72 1.02
C SER A 94 1.06 -13.78 -0.22
N THR A 95 1.84 -12.73 -0.48
CA THR A 95 2.68 -12.59 -1.69
C THR A 95 4.15 -12.41 -1.33
N LYS A 96 5.03 -13.04 -2.11
CA LYS A 96 6.49 -12.89 -1.96
C LYS A 96 7.00 -11.51 -2.41
N GLN A 97 6.23 -10.81 -3.24
CA GLN A 97 6.61 -9.51 -3.83
C GLN A 97 5.54 -8.44 -3.61
N PRO A 98 5.32 -7.97 -2.37
CA PRO A 98 4.38 -6.89 -2.12
C PRO A 98 4.85 -5.62 -2.83
N LYS A 99 4.06 -5.15 -3.81
CA LYS A 99 4.26 -3.88 -4.52
C LYS A 99 3.88 -2.73 -3.58
N THR A 100 4.84 -2.31 -2.78
CA THR A 100 4.64 -1.40 -1.64
C THR A 100 4.01 -0.06 -2.06
N GLU A 101 4.43 0.52 -3.19
CA GLU A 101 3.83 1.76 -3.69
C GLU A 101 2.43 1.55 -4.23
N ALA A 102 2.13 0.39 -4.84
CA ALA A 102 0.77 0.08 -5.26
C ALA A 102 -0.18 -0.09 -4.07
N LEU A 103 0.28 -0.70 -2.96
CA LEU A 103 -0.50 -0.77 -1.70
C LEU A 103 -0.78 0.65 -1.18
N ARG A 104 0.25 1.49 -1.14
CA ARG A 104 0.15 2.89 -0.72
C ARG A 104 -0.84 3.68 -1.57
N LEU A 105 -0.67 3.72 -2.89
CA LEU A 105 -1.50 4.51 -3.79
C LEU A 105 -2.94 4.02 -3.78
N SER A 106 -3.16 2.70 -3.64
CA SER A 106 -4.50 2.15 -3.41
C SER A 106 -5.13 2.73 -2.14
N LEU A 107 -4.39 2.76 -1.03
CA LEU A 107 -4.88 3.28 0.24
C LEU A 107 -5.16 4.78 0.16
N LEU A 108 -4.26 5.57 -0.44
CA LEU A 108 -4.45 7.02 -0.61
C LEU A 108 -5.65 7.35 -1.48
N CYS A 109 -5.83 6.65 -2.61
CA CYS A 109 -7.02 6.78 -3.44
C CYS A 109 -8.29 6.47 -2.65
N TRP A 110 -8.25 5.45 -1.77
CA TRP A 110 -9.38 5.14 -0.89
C TRP A 110 -9.64 6.25 0.12
N GLU A 111 -8.63 6.70 0.86
CA GLU A 111 -8.75 7.77 1.86
C GLU A 111 -9.29 9.07 1.26
N ARG A 112 -8.88 9.40 0.03
CA ARG A 112 -9.25 10.63 -0.67
C ARG A 112 -10.51 10.52 -1.54
N ARG A 113 -11.14 9.34 -1.62
CA ARG A 113 -12.26 9.06 -2.55
C ARG A 113 -13.48 9.98 -2.39
N ASN A 114 -13.68 10.52 -1.19
CA ASN A 114 -14.80 11.38 -0.84
C ASN A 114 -14.39 12.85 -0.61
N ALA A 115 -13.10 13.18 -0.77
CA ALA A 115 -12.64 14.55 -0.59
C ALA A 115 -13.23 15.43 -1.71
N PRO A 116 -13.75 16.63 -1.40
CA PRO A 116 -14.23 17.54 -2.42
C PRO A 116 -13.05 18.05 -3.24
N VAL A 117 -13.22 18.11 -4.56
CA VAL A 117 -12.27 18.79 -5.46
C VAL A 117 -13.08 19.60 -6.43
N TRP A 118 -12.66 20.83 -6.67
CA TRP A 118 -13.38 21.75 -7.56
C TRP A 118 -14.86 21.94 -7.14
N GLY A 119 -15.16 21.84 -5.84
CA GLY A 119 -16.52 21.99 -5.31
C GLY A 119 -17.51 20.89 -5.71
N ARG A 120 -17.05 19.71 -6.19
CA ARG A 120 -17.92 18.59 -6.60
C ARG A 120 -17.50 17.27 -5.94
N ARG A 121 -18.43 16.30 -5.88
CA ARG A 121 -18.11 14.92 -5.48
C ARG A 121 -17.08 14.35 -6.44
N GLY A 122 -16.01 13.79 -5.90
CA GLY A 122 -14.85 13.44 -6.69
C GLY A 122 -15.06 12.28 -7.67
N ASN A 123 -14.75 12.51 -8.95
CA ASN A 123 -14.52 11.45 -9.95
C ASN A 123 -13.05 10.95 -9.90
N ALA A 124 -12.68 9.96 -10.71
CA ALA A 124 -11.33 9.39 -10.67
C ALA A 124 -10.19 10.43 -10.87
N LEU A 125 -10.38 11.45 -11.72
CA LEU A 125 -9.37 12.51 -11.92
C LEU A 125 -9.23 13.40 -10.69
N SER A 126 -10.33 13.74 -10.04
CA SER A 126 -10.28 14.52 -8.81
C SER A 126 -9.57 13.77 -7.67
N ILE A 127 -9.78 12.45 -7.56
CA ILE A 127 -9.06 11.61 -6.61
C ILE A 127 -7.57 11.63 -6.93
N ALA A 128 -7.21 11.54 -8.22
CA ALA A 128 -5.82 11.67 -8.66
C ALA A 128 -5.20 12.99 -8.21
N LYS A 129 -5.90 14.12 -8.43
CA LYS A 129 -5.48 15.46 -7.99
C LYS A 129 -5.30 15.53 -6.47
N GLN A 130 -6.25 15.01 -5.70
CA GLN A 130 -6.16 14.98 -4.24
C GLN A 130 -4.98 14.16 -3.72
N VAL A 131 -4.73 13.00 -4.33
CA VAL A 131 -3.56 12.18 -3.98
C VAL A 131 -2.27 12.91 -4.32
N TYR A 132 -2.19 13.53 -5.50
CA TYR A 132 -1.05 14.34 -5.93
C TYR A 132 -0.77 15.51 -4.96
N GLU A 133 -1.80 16.32 -4.67
CA GLU A 133 -1.68 17.50 -3.83
C GLU A 133 -1.34 17.15 -2.38
N TYR A 134 -1.96 16.10 -1.83
CA TYR A 134 -1.64 15.60 -0.51
C TYR A 134 -0.19 15.10 -0.45
N GLU A 135 0.22 14.27 -1.40
CA GLU A 135 1.54 13.64 -1.34
C GLU A 135 2.70 14.61 -1.56
N LEU A 136 2.50 15.64 -2.40
CA LEU A 136 3.48 16.69 -2.60
C LEU A 136 3.36 17.85 -1.61
N GLY A 137 2.53 17.70 -0.57
CA GLY A 137 2.36 18.71 0.48
C GLY A 137 1.73 20.02 0.00
N ILE A 138 1.17 20.04 -1.21
CA ILE A 138 0.47 21.20 -1.78
C ILE A 138 -0.80 21.52 -0.99
N SER A 139 -1.46 20.49 -0.44
CA SER A 139 -2.62 20.69 0.44
C SER A 139 -2.27 21.26 1.82
N GLY A 140 -0.98 21.32 2.20
CA GLY A 140 -0.52 21.76 3.52
C GLY A 140 -0.68 20.72 4.64
N GLU A 141 -1.30 19.57 4.38
CA GLU A 141 -1.58 18.54 5.40
C GLU A 141 -0.35 17.70 5.79
N LYS A 142 0.70 17.70 4.96
CA LYS A 142 1.92 16.93 5.21
C LYS A 142 3.12 17.52 4.46
N GLN A 143 4.30 17.09 4.87
CA GLN A 143 5.53 17.33 4.12
C GLN A 143 5.52 16.55 2.79
N PRO A 144 6.11 17.11 1.72
CA PRO A 144 6.19 16.46 0.42
C PRO A 144 6.92 15.12 0.52
N ARG A 145 6.45 14.14 -0.25
CA ARG A 145 7.16 12.88 -0.47
C ARG A 145 7.27 12.59 -1.95
N TYR A 146 8.50 12.40 -2.38
CA TYR A 146 8.84 11.86 -3.70
C TYR A 146 9.09 10.35 -3.58
N GLY A 147 8.47 9.57 -4.45
CA GLY A 147 8.75 8.14 -4.58
C GLY A 147 9.74 7.88 -5.71
N ASP A 148 10.39 6.72 -5.68
CA ASP A 148 11.43 6.36 -6.67
C ASP A 148 10.91 5.35 -7.72
N ASP A 149 9.64 4.95 -7.63
CA ASP A 149 9.01 4.04 -8.60
C ASP A 149 8.63 4.77 -9.90
N GLU A 150 8.49 4.02 -10.99
CA GLU A 150 8.10 4.57 -12.31
C GLU A 150 6.77 5.35 -12.27
N PHE A 151 5.83 4.89 -11.44
CA PHE A 151 4.57 5.59 -11.21
C PHE A 151 4.39 5.86 -9.71
N THR A 152 4.30 7.14 -9.35
CA THR A 152 4.10 7.60 -7.98
C THR A 152 2.92 8.57 -7.91
N ALA A 153 2.65 9.10 -6.72
CA ALA A 153 1.66 10.17 -6.58
C ALA A 153 2.00 11.42 -7.41
N GLY A 154 3.29 11.69 -7.68
CA GLY A 154 3.71 12.77 -8.57
C GLY A 154 3.19 12.59 -10.00
N SER A 155 3.01 11.35 -10.43
CA SER A 155 2.42 10.98 -11.73
C SER A 155 0.89 11.12 -11.76
N MET A 156 0.24 11.53 -10.67
CA MET A 156 -1.22 11.57 -10.57
C MET A 156 -1.83 12.96 -10.83
N ASN A 157 -1.05 13.97 -11.20
CA ASN A 157 -1.58 15.29 -11.56
C ASN A 157 -2.32 15.24 -12.90
N PRO A 158 -3.66 15.44 -12.96
CA PRO A 158 -4.41 15.37 -14.20
C PRO A 158 -4.01 16.41 -15.24
N GLU A 159 -3.47 17.57 -14.81
CA GLU A 159 -3.09 18.68 -15.69
C GLU A 159 -1.80 18.41 -16.47
N THR A 160 -0.91 17.58 -15.92
CA THR A 160 0.42 17.30 -16.50
C THR A 160 0.61 15.82 -16.83
N PHE A 161 -0.41 15.00 -16.65
CA PHE A 161 -0.31 13.57 -16.93
C PHE A 161 -0.25 13.31 -18.44
N SER A 162 0.82 12.66 -18.87
CA SER A 162 1.04 12.26 -20.25
C SER A 162 1.65 10.87 -20.33
N VAL A 163 1.40 10.17 -21.44
CA VAL A 163 1.97 8.86 -21.74
C VAL A 163 2.79 8.93 -23.02
N TYR A 164 3.83 8.10 -23.12
CA TYR A 164 4.65 8.02 -24.33
C TYR A 164 3.93 7.20 -25.41
N ASP A 165 3.75 7.81 -26.58
CA ASP A 165 3.02 7.27 -27.73
C ASP A 165 3.93 7.01 -28.94
N GLY A 166 5.16 6.53 -28.71
CA GLY A 166 6.06 6.07 -29.77
C GLY A 166 6.44 7.17 -30.77
N ASP A 167 5.61 7.32 -31.79
CA ASP A 167 5.70 8.27 -32.90
C ASP A 167 5.40 9.71 -32.47
N ASN A 168 4.48 9.91 -31.51
CA ASN A 168 4.02 11.26 -31.12
C ASN A 168 4.67 11.80 -29.83
N GLY A 169 5.63 11.08 -29.26
CA GLY A 169 6.25 11.46 -27.98
C GLY A 169 5.23 11.39 -26.82
N TYR A 170 5.33 12.32 -25.86
CA TYR A 170 4.41 12.34 -24.71
C TYR A 170 3.11 13.07 -25.03
N ILE A 171 1.98 12.36 -24.94
CA ILE A 171 0.64 12.90 -25.19
C ILE A 171 -0.22 12.91 -23.91
N PRO A 172 -1.04 13.94 -23.66
CA PRO A 172 -1.99 13.93 -22.56
C PRO A 172 -2.99 12.78 -22.66
N ASP A 173 -3.14 11.98 -21.60
CA ASP A 173 -4.10 10.86 -21.58
C ASP A 173 -4.88 10.78 -20.25
N PRO A 174 -5.87 11.67 -20.05
CA PRO A 174 -6.68 11.66 -18.83
C PRO A 174 -7.50 10.37 -18.67
N GLN A 175 -7.81 9.64 -19.75
CA GLN A 175 -8.57 8.39 -19.66
C GLN A 175 -7.71 7.27 -19.05
N ARG A 176 -6.42 7.22 -19.40
CA ARG A 176 -5.46 6.31 -18.78
C ARG A 176 -5.27 6.62 -17.30
N LEU A 177 -5.18 7.89 -16.92
CA LEU A 177 -5.10 8.27 -15.50
C LEU A 177 -6.37 7.83 -14.73
N GLN A 178 -7.56 8.05 -15.29
CA GLN A 178 -8.82 7.56 -14.71
C GLN A 178 -8.82 6.04 -14.51
N SER A 179 -8.34 5.30 -15.51
CA SER A 179 -8.25 3.84 -15.45
C SER A 179 -7.27 3.37 -14.36
N ILE A 180 -6.13 4.05 -14.20
CA ILE A 180 -5.15 3.78 -13.15
C ILE A 180 -5.75 3.99 -11.77
N VAL A 181 -6.42 5.13 -11.53
CA VAL A 181 -7.08 5.42 -10.25
C VAL A 181 -8.20 4.43 -9.95
N SER A 182 -9.00 4.09 -10.95
CA SER A 182 -10.08 3.10 -10.80
C SER A 182 -9.54 1.73 -10.40
N ARG A 183 -8.39 1.32 -10.95
CA ARG A 183 -7.68 0.10 -10.55
C ARG A 183 -7.19 0.18 -9.11
N TYR A 184 -6.64 1.32 -8.67
CA TYR A 184 -6.22 1.52 -7.28
C TYR A 184 -7.40 1.46 -6.29
N LEU A 185 -8.54 2.04 -6.63
CA LEU A 185 -9.77 1.92 -5.84
C LEU A 185 -10.26 0.46 -5.75
N LYS A 186 -10.24 -0.28 -6.87
CA LYS A 186 -10.59 -1.71 -6.89
C LYS A 186 -9.63 -2.52 -6.01
N ASN A 187 -8.34 -2.23 -6.07
CA ASN A 187 -7.34 -2.87 -5.22
C ASN A 187 -7.58 -2.57 -3.75
N ALA A 188 -7.86 -1.31 -3.38
CA ALA A 188 -8.15 -0.93 -2.00
C ALA A 188 -9.35 -1.69 -1.43
N LYS A 189 -10.46 -1.77 -2.18
CA LYS A 189 -11.63 -2.57 -1.80
C LYS A 189 -11.29 -4.04 -1.57
N ARG A 190 -10.44 -4.61 -2.43
CA ARG A 190 -9.94 -5.99 -2.27
C ARG A 190 -9.10 -6.12 -0.99
N TYR A 191 -8.20 -5.19 -0.72
CA TYR A 191 -7.35 -5.24 0.47
C TYR A 191 -8.16 -5.08 1.75
N LEU A 192 -9.15 -4.19 1.79
CA LEU A 192 -10.09 -4.05 2.91
C LEU A 192 -10.85 -5.36 3.18
N ARG A 193 -11.34 -6.02 2.13
CA ARG A 193 -11.98 -7.34 2.24
C ARG A 193 -11.00 -8.41 2.74
N ASN A 194 -9.76 -8.40 2.24
CA ASN A 194 -8.75 -9.39 2.62
C ASN A 194 -8.35 -9.24 4.09
N VAL A 195 -8.09 -8.01 4.56
CA VAL A 195 -7.77 -7.78 5.97
C VAL A 195 -8.96 -8.12 6.86
N SER A 196 -10.19 -7.93 6.42
CA SER A 196 -11.37 -8.37 7.19
C SER A 196 -11.39 -9.89 7.44
N LEU A 197 -10.65 -10.67 6.63
CA LEU A 197 -10.55 -12.13 6.70
C LEU A 197 -9.18 -12.62 7.18
N GLY A 198 -8.36 -11.75 7.80
CA GLY A 198 -7.03 -12.12 8.30
C GLY A 198 -5.95 -12.32 7.23
N LYS A 199 -6.14 -11.80 6.02
CA LYS A 199 -5.20 -11.98 4.89
C LYS A 199 -4.66 -10.64 4.40
N PHE A 200 -3.38 -10.58 4.01
CA PHE A 200 -2.82 -9.37 3.42
C PHE A 200 -1.52 -9.58 2.63
N PRO A 201 -1.29 -8.83 1.54
CA PRO A 201 -2.31 -8.36 0.61
C PRO A 201 -3.08 -9.50 -0.05
#